data_AF-A0A3C0FZ11-F1
#
_entry.id   AF-A0A3C0FZ11-F1
#
_cell.length_a   1.000
_cell.length_b   1.000
_cell.length_c   1.000
_cell.angle_alpha   90.00
_cell.angle_beta   90.00
_cell.angle_gamma   90.00
#
_symmetry.space_group_name_H-M   'P 1'
#
loop_
_entity.id
_entity.type
_entity.pdbx_description
1 polymer ?
#
loop_
_entity_poly.entity_id
_entity_poly.type
_entity_poly.pdbx_seq_one_letter_code
_entity_poly.pdbx_strand_id
1 'polypeptide(L)'
;AQGGLGNYQYALFSDAGLTVEVRANQSTGLFTNLIAGTYYVRVQSDDCEVSSAMINITEPDELLIDTNNTNIVNVTCNGANDGSITVNMLGGSGTYQYAISPNLDRFSDDNTFDELAPGDYTIIAQDSNGCFELIEATITEPEILEVTIASTPEICVGEEDGTIDLTIIGGTAPYSTRLESETDFVQDRLSFTDLAAGDYIIFIEDAQGCDETIIVTIDPGVDLSATVEPVYGCNGNFPSNYVNIVLNDPSIENDVLFGLDTVDPLEMQLNPMFRELTPGSHYISISHANGCLTTYEVEIEAFEPLEISVEESNINQITATVTGGRENYTFYLGDRDMGSENVFYITETNTYDVTVVDENGCESTASIFIEFIDIEIPNFFTPNGDGENDIWMPLNIEIYPEIFVSIYDRYGRTVYTFKDNEDGWDGFYQNTELPTGDYWYIIKLNGEADTREMVGNFTLYR
;
A
#
# COMPACT_ATOMS: atom_id res chain seq x y z
N ALA A 1 -15.65 92.32 55.63
CA ALA A 1 -16.37 92.54 56.91
C ALA A 1 -17.52 93.53 56.70
N GLN A 2 -18.51 93.54 57.60
CA GLN A 2 -19.64 94.48 57.59
C GLN A 2 -19.83 95.03 59.02
N GLY A 3 -19.99 96.35 59.18
CA GLY A 3 -20.09 97.04 60.48
C GLY A 3 -18.74 97.64 60.97
N GLY A 4 -18.74 98.61 61.88
CA GLY A 4 -17.55 99.38 62.30
C GLY A 4 -17.39 100.72 61.55
N LEU A 5 -16.38 101.53 61.91
CA LEU A 5 -16.13 102.86 61.34
C LEU A 5 -15.43 102.87 59.96
N GLY A 6 -14.96 101.73 59.47
CA GLY A 6 -14.30 101.60 58.16
C GLY A 6 -12.80 101.33 58.28
N ASN A 7 -12.05 101.58 57.20
CA ASN A 7 -10.59 101.34 57.11
C ASN A 7 -10.14 99.93 57.50
N TYR A 8 -10.93 98.91 57.17
CA TYR A 8 -10.66 97.53 57.57
C TYR A 8 -9.25 97.05 57.18
N GLN A 9 -8.53 96.56 58.18
CA GLN A 9 -7.27 95.87 58.02
C GLN A 9 -7.44 94.40 58.36
N TYR A 10 -6.89 93.54 57.52
CA TYR A 10 -6.98 92.08 57.64
C TYR A 10 -5.57 91.53 57.89
N ALA A 11 -5.39 90.75 58.95
CA ALA A 11 -4.16 89.96 59.17
C ALA A 11 -4.49 88.48 59.30
N LEU A 12 -3.54 87.63 58.93
CA LEU A 12 -3.69 86.18 58.95
C LEU A 12 -2.79 85.58 60.04
N PHE A 13 -3.34 84.68 60.83
CA PHE A 13 -2.66 84.00 61.94
C PHE A 13 -2.80 82.49 61.82
N SER A 14 -1.83 81.72 62.31
CA SER A 14 -1.86 80.25 62.31
C SER A 14 -2.37 79.63 63.61
N ASP A 15 -2.72 80.45 64.62
CA ASP A 15 -3.22 80.00 65.92
C ASP A 15 -4.45 80.81 66.36
N ALA A 16 -5.31 80.18 67.16
CA ALA A 16 -6.55 80.80 67.65
C ALA A 16 -6.30 82.01 68.57
N GLY A 17 -5.12 82.11 69.18
CA GLY A 17 -4.72 83.22 70.04
C GLY A 17 -4.24 84.45 69.29
N LEU A 18 -4.13 84.38 67.95
CA LEU A 18 -3.60 85.44 67.10
C LEU A 18 -2.17 85.86 67.50
N THR A 19 -1.35 84.89 67.91
CA THR A 19 0.01 85.14 68.42
C THR A 19 1.11 84.87 67.38
N VAL A 20 0.81 84.05 66.38
CA VAL A 20 1.71 83.67 65.29
C VAL A 20 1.18 84.27 63.99
N GLU A 21 1.70 85.44 63.64
CA GLU A 21 1.32 86.16 62.42
C GLU A 21 1.93 85.51 61.17
N VAL A 22 1.09 85.18 60.20
CA VAL A 22 1.47 84.60 58.89
C VAL A 22 1.51 85.69 57.81
N ARG A 23 0.60 86.66 57.88
CA ARG A 23 0.54 87.84 57.02
C ARG A 23 0.13 89.04 57.85
N ALA A 24 0.89 90.13 57.71
CA ALA A 24 0.61 91.40 58.35
C ALA A 24 -0.68 92.06 57.83
N ASN A 25 -1.16 93.08 58.54
CA ASN A 25 -2.35 93.85 58.21
C ASN A 25 -2.32 94.39 56.76
N GLN A 26 -3.34 94.07 55.99
CA GLN A 26 -3.56 94.53 54.61
C GLN A 26 -4.99 95.07 54.42
N SER A 27 -5.20 95.95 53.44
CA SER A 27 -6.51 96.57 53.17
C SER A 27 -7.49 95.65 52.44
N THR A 28 -7.08 94.44 52.06
CA THR A 28 -7.92 93.44 51.39
C THR A 28 -7.98 92.16 52.22
N GLY A 29 -9.12 91.46 52.23
CA GLY A 29 -9.26 90.18 52.91
C GLY A 29 -8.76 88.98 52.08
N LEU A 30 -7.98 89.21 51.03
CA LEU A 30 -7.49 88.18 50.12
C LEU A 30 -6.08 87.76 50.53
N PHE A 31 -5.95 86.52 50.98
CA PHE A 31 -4.66 85.90 51.30
C PHE A 31 -4.39 84.79 50.28
N THR A 32 -3.30 84.92 49.53
CA THR A 32 -2.89 83.95 48.50
C THR A 32 -1.57 83.26 48.89
N ASN A 33 -1.28 82.14 48.22
CA ASN A 33 -0.08 81.34 48.45
C ASN A 33 0.04 80.89 49.91
N LEU A 34 -1.05 80.35 50.45
CA LEU A 34 -1.09 79.72 51.77
C LEU A 34 -0.81 78.23 51.62
N ILE A 35 0.07 77.70 52.48
CA ILE A 35 0.29 76.26 52.60
C ILE A 35 -0.86 75.60 53.36
N ALA A 36 -1.01 74.28 53.26
CA ALA A 36 -1.97 73.55 54.09
C ALA A 36 -1.73 73.83 55.59
N GLY A 37 -2.82 74.00 56.33
CA GLY A 37 -2.77 74.37 57.73
C GLY A 37 -4.03 75.07 58.22
N THR A 38 -4.02 75.37 59.50
CA THR A 38 -5.12 76.04 60.18
C THR A 38 -4.85 77.54 60.24
N TYR A 39 -5.85 78.33 59.84
CA TYR A 39 -5.75 79.78 59.78
C TYR A 39 -6.91 80.47 60.48
N TYR A 40 -6.61 81.67 60.96
CA TYR A 40 -7.57 82.60 61.54
C TYR A 40 -7.33 83.98 60.91
N VAL A 41 -8.41 84.63 60.47
CA VAL A 41 -8.34 85.99 59.94
C VAL A 41 -8.79 86.95 61.03
N ARG A 42 -7.91 87.87 61.41
CA ARG A 42 -8.24 89.01 62.24
C ARG A 42 -8.63 90.18 61.37
N VAL A 43 -9.77 90.79 61.65
CA VAL A 43 -10.23 92.02 61.00
C VAL A 43 -10.27 93.14 62.03
N GLN A 44 -9.56 94.21 61.75
CA GLN A 44 -9.51 95.41 62.57
C GLN A 44 -10.13 96.59 61.83
N SER A 45 -11.09 97.25 62.46
CA SER A 45 -11.67 98.56 62.10
C SER A 45 -11.10 99.61 63.05
N ASP A 46 -11.30 100.90 62.77
CA ASP A 46 -10.82 102.00 63.63
C ASP A 46 -11.36 101.94 65.09
N ASP A 47 -12.45 101.20 65.32
CA ASP A 47 -13.19 101.12 66.58
C ASP A 47 -13.31 99.71 67.19
N CYS A 48 -12.95 98.66 66.45
CA CYS A 48 -13.15 97.29 66.91
C CYS A 48 -12.27 96.26 66.19
N GLU A 49 -12.11 95.09 66.80
CA GLU A 49 -11.37 93.96 66.23
C GLU A 49 -12.19 92.67 66.42
N VAL A 50 -12.22 91.82 65.40
CA VAL A 50 -12.90 90.51 65.41
C VAL A 50 -12.02 89.47 64.72
N SER A 51 -12.02 88.24 65.24
CA SER A 51 -11.38 87.08 64.62
C SER A 51 -12.40 86.17 63.94
N SER A 52 -11.99 85.53 62.84
CA SER A 52 -12.79 84.49 62.18
C SER A 52 -12.89 83.21 63.01
N ALA A 53 -13.82 82.33 62.63
CA ALA A 53 -13.73 80.93 62.99
C ALA A 53 -12.47 80.27 62.37
N MET A 54 -12.15 79.07 62.84
CA MET A 54 -11.07 78.25 62.29
C MET A 54 -11.31 77.99 60.80
N ILE A 55 -10.31 78.29 59.98
CA ILE A 55 -10.29 77.96 58.55
C ILE A 55 -9.23 76.89 58.37
N ASN A 56 -9.64 75.69 57.96
CA ASN A 56 -8.71 74.61 57.68
C ASN A 56 -8.46 74.52 56.18
N ILE A 57 -7.20 74.63 55.77
CA ILE A 57 -6.77 74.37 54.40
C ILE A 57 -6.10 73.00 54.42
N THR A 58 -6.71 72.01 53.80
CA THR A 58 -6.12 70.68 53.62
C THR A 58 -5.43 70.59 52.27
N GLU A 59 -4.31 69.87 52.21
CA GLU A 59 -3.78 69.40 50.94
C GLU A 59 -4.58 68.18 50.47
N PRO A 60 -4.76 67.97 49.16
CA PRO A 60 -5.26 66.71 48.63
C PRO A 60 -4.40 65.54 49.10
N ASP A 61 -4.97 64.33 49.12
CA ASP A 61 -4.19 63.12 49.37
C ASP A 61 -3.08 62.99 48.31
N GLU A 62 -1.95 62.38 48.68
CA GLU A 62 -0.83 62.16 47.76
C GLU A 62 -1.29 61.39 46.53
N LEU A 63 -0.86 61.83 45.34
CA LEU A 63 -1.13 61.10 44.10
C LEU A 63 -0.31 59.81 44.12
N LEU A 64 -0.98 58.67 44.04
CA LEU A 64 -0.37 57.36 44.09
C LEU A 64 -0.96 56.45 43.01
N ILE A 65 -0.18 55.48 42.55
CA ILE A 65 -0.67 54.44 41.65
C ILE A 65 -1.52 53.45 42.45
N ASP A 66 -2.72 53.14 41.96
CA ASP A 66 -3.54 52.04 42.47
C ASP A 66 -3.03 50.70 41.93
N THR A 67 -2.02 50.14 42.58
CA THR A 67 -1.41 48.88 42.15
C THR A 67 -2.37 47.69 42.22
N ASN A 68 -3.47 47.78 42.97
CA ASN A 68 -4.45 46.68 43.08
C ASN A 68 -5.43 46.65 41.91
N ASN A 69 -5.66 47.81 41.27
CA ASN A 69 -6.58 47.93 40.15
C ASN A 69 -5.87 48.23 38.82
N THR A 70 -4.56 48.44 38.84
CA THR A 70 -3.73 48.50 37.62
C THR A 70 -3.51 47.08 37.10
N ASN A 71 -3.75 46.86 35.81
CA ASN A 71 -3.65 45.55 35.18
C ASN A 71 -2.82 45.61 33.90
N ILE A 72 -2.02 44.57 33.65
CA ILE A 72 -1.21 44.41 32.44
C ILE A 72 -1.59 43.06 31.83
N VAL A 73 -2.04 43.08 30.59
CA VAL A 73 -2.37 41.90 29.80
C VAL A 73 -1.33 41.76 28.71
N ASN A 74 -0.57 40.66 28.74
CA ASN A 74 0.42 40.32 27.73
C ASN A 74 -0.25 39.99 26.39
N VAL A 75 0.52 39.95 25.30
CA VAL A 75 -0.01 39.54 24.00
C VAL A 75 -0.38 38.05 24.01
N THR A 76 -1.39 37.67 23.24
CA THR A 76 -1.90 36.28 23.21
C THR A 76 -0.95 35.33 22.49
N CYS A 77 -0.39 35.76 21.36
CA CYS A 77 0.48 34.97 20.50
C CYS A 77 1.81 35.67 20.22
N ASN A 78 2.84 34.89 19.87
CA ASN A 78 4.10 35.45 19.42
C ASN A 78 3.87 36.33 18.18
N GLY A 79 4.37 37.57 18.21
CA GLY A 79 4.17 38.56 17.16
C GLY A 79 2.78 39.22 17.10
N ALA A 80 1.86 38.89 18.01
CA ALA A 80 0.60 39.61 18.16
C ALA A 80 0.82 41.00 18.78
N ASN A 81 -0.18 41.88 18.62
CA ASN A 81 -0.16 43.24 19.17
C ASN A 81 -1.49 43.52 19.87
N ASP A 82 -1.95 42.61 20.72
CA ASP A 82 -3.23 42.68 21.42
C ASP A 82 -3.07 42.81 22.93
N GLY A 83 -1.86 43.13 23.40
CA GLY A 83 -1.59 43.42 24.79
C GLY A 83 -2.30 44.70 25.24
N SER A 84 -2.54 44.82 26.55
CA SER A 84 -3.16 46.03 27.12
C SER A 84 -2.62 46.40 28.48
N ILE A 85 -2.65 47.70 28.77
CA ILE A 85 -2.27 48.27 30.07
C ILE A 85 -3.40 49.16 30.55
N THR A 86 -3.97 48.84 31.71
CA THR A 86 -4.93 49.70 32.40
C THR A 86 -4.28 50.26 33.66
N VAL A 87 -4.18 51.59 33.76
CA VAL A 87 -3.59 52.29 34.91
C VAL A 87 -4.69 52.91 35.76
N ASN A 88 -4.60 52.74 37.08
CA ASN A 88 -5.52 53.39 38.02
C ASN A 88 -4.72 54.20 39.05
N MET A 89 -5.30 55.31 39.52
CA MET A 89 -4.65 56.26 40.42
C MET A 89 -5.51 56.52 41.67
N LEU A 90 -4.87 56.79 42.80
CA LEU A 90 -5.44 57.18 44.09
C LEU A 90 -4.96 58.59 44.48
N GLY A 91 -5.75 59.33 45.24
CA GLY A 91 -5.40 60.66 45.76
C GLY A 91 -5.37 61.76 44.69
N GLY A 92 -4.44 62.70 44.79
CA GLY A 92 -4.30 63.82 43.86
C GLY A 92 -5.52 64.76 43.81
N SER A 93 -5.56 65.60 42.78
CA SER A 93 -6.62 66.58 42.56
C SER A 93 -7.31 66.47 41.21
N GLY A 94 -8.64 66.49 41.24
CA GLY A 94 -9.46 66.59 40.03
C GLY A 94 -9.46 65.29 39.21
N THR A 95 -9.43 65.43 37.88
CA THR A 95 -9.37 64.30 36.95
C THR A 95 -7.93 63.98 36.58
N TYR A 96 -7.68 62.72 36.22
CA TYR A 96 -6.38 62.28 35.75
C TYR A 96 -6.31 62.29 34.23
N GLN A 97 -5.14 62.58 33.70
CA GLN A 97 -4.81 62.40 32.29
C GLN A 97 -3.60 61.47 32.17
N TYR A 98 -3.61 60.66 31.12
CA TYR A 98 -2.62 59.62 30.90
C TYR A 98 -1.96 59.78 29.53
N ALA A 99 -0.65 59.53 29.45
CA ALA A 99 0.10 59.47 28.21
C ALA A 99 1.04 58.26 28.25
N ILE A 100 1.19 57.55 27.13
CA ILE A 100 2.03 56.34 27.02
C ILE A 100 3.13 56.53 25.98
N SER A 101 4.33 56.00 26.23
CA SER A 101 5.43 55.98 25.27
C SER A 101 5.04 55.23 23.99
N PRO A 102 5.46 55.68 22.80
CA PRO A 102 6.40 56.78 22.54
C PRO A 102 5.76 58.19 22.56
N ASN A 103 4.45 58.29 22.74
CA ASN A 103 3.69 59.55 22.63
C ASN A 103 3.46 60.23 24.00
N LEU A 104 4.53 60.43 24.78
CA LEU A 104 4.47 61.01 26.13
C LEU A 104 4.02 62.48 26.19
N ASP A 105 3.84 63.13 25.05
CA ASP A 105 3.32 64.48 24.90
C ASP A 105 1.81 64.52 24.59
N ARG A 106 1.15 63.36 24.45
CA ARG A 106 -0.27 63.26 24.08
C ARG A 106 -1.09 62.64 25.22
N PHE A 107 -1.72 63.52 26.00
CA PHE A 107 -2.57 63.13 27.12
C PHE A 107 -4.01 62.80 26.70
N SER A 108 -4.57 61.78 27.33
CA SER A 108 -5.96 61.32 27.19
C SER A 108 -6.60 61.16 28.57
N ASP A 109 -7.92 61.28 28.64
CA ASP A 109 -8.66 60.94 29.87
C ASP A 109 -8.91 59.41 29.98
N ASP A 110 -8.57 58.65 28.93
CA ASP A 110 -8.60 57.18 28.93
C ASP A 110 -7.41 56.61 29.69
N ASN A 111 -7.70 55.66 30.56
CA ASN A 111 -6.72 55.01 31.42
C ASN A 111 -6.35 53.59 30.95
N THR A 112 -6.93 53.15 29.83
CA THR A 112 -6.62 51.88 29.18
C THR A 112 -5.92 52.12 27.84
N PHE A 113 -4.85 51.37 27.61
CA PHE A 113 -4.09 51.36 26.38
C PHE A 113 -4.15 49.95 25.79
N ASP A 114 -4.87 49.79 24.69
CA ASP A 114 -5.04 48.52 23.98
C ASP A 114 -4.16 48.46 22.71
N GLU A 115 -4.15 47.29 22.07
CA GLU A 115 -3.41 47.03 20.82
C GLU A 115 -1.89 47.27 20.95
N LEU A 116 -1.33 46.91 22.11
CA LEU A 116 0.09 47.08 22.41
C LEU A 116 0.90 45.88 21.90
N ALA A 117 2.02 46.21 21.25
CA ALA A 117 3.04 45.24 20.87
C ALA A 117 3.88 44.81 22.10
N PRO A 118 4.62 43.70 22.02
CA PRO A 118 5.59 43.34 23.04
C PRO A 118 6.66 44.42 23.21
N GLY A 119 6.95 44.81 24.45
CA GLY A 119 7.93 45.84 24.74
C GLY A 119 7.74 46.53 26.09
N ASP A 120 8.66 47.45 26.38
CA ASP A 120 8.64 48.26 27.59
C ASP A 120 7.91 49.59 27.32
N TYR A 121 6.95 49.90 28.19
CA TYR A 121 6.14 51.10 28.14
C TYR A 121 6.34 51.95 29.38
N THR A 122 6.46 53.26 29.17
CA THR A 122 6.37 54.27 30.22
C THR A 122 5.05 54.98 30.09
N ILE A 123 4.28 55.04 31.18
CA ILE A 123 3.03 55.79 31.27
C ILE A 123 3.23 56.95 32.25
N ILE A 124 2.80 58.15 31.85
CA ILE A 124 2.65 59.30 32.73
C ILE A 124 1.19 59.40 33.12
N ALA A 125 0.90 59.39 34.42
CA ALA A 125 -0.42 59.70 34.95
C ALA A 125 -0.35 61.03 35.72
N GLN A 126 -1.08 62.04 35.26
CA GLN A 126 -1.03 63.40 35.81
C GLN A 126 -2.39 63.86 36.32
N ASP A 127 -2.43 64.53 37.46
CA ASP A 127 -3.63 65.16 38.01
C ASP A 127 -3.87 66.57 37.44
N SER A 128 -5.02 67.18 37.75
CA SER A 128 -5.38 68.50 37.23
C SER A 128 -4.49 69.66 37.73
N ASN A 129 -3.71 69.44 38.80
CA ASN A 129 -2.79 70.42 39.37
C ASN A 129 -1.35 70.24 38.82
N GLY A 130 -1.12 69.22 37.99
CA GLY A 130 0.14 68.96 37.33
C GLY A 130 1.07 68.00 38.07
N CYS A 131 0.65 67.45 39.22
CA CYS A 131 1.37 66.37 39.90
C CYS A 131 1.29 65.11 39.04
N PHE A 132 2.39 64.37 38.88
CA PHE A 132 2.41 63.19 38.02
C PHE A 132 3.19 62.03 38.64
N GLU A 133 2.79 60.83 38.24
CA GLU A 133 3.48 59.57 38.52
C GLU A 133 3.93 58.91 37.22
N LEU A 134 5.02 58.14 37.32
CA LEU A 134 5.56 57.34 36.22
C LEU A 134 5.31 55.87 36.49
N ILE A 135 4.69 55.19 35.53
CA ILE A 135 4.46 53.76 35.56
C ILE A 135 5.32 53.12 34.48
N GLU A 136 6.18 52.18 34.88
CA GLU A 136 6.89 51.31 33.95
C GLU A 136 6.14 49.97 33.88
N ALA A 137 5.81 49.55 32.67
CA ALA A 137 5.08 48.31 32.40
C ALA A 137 5.72 47.60 31.21
N THR A 138 5.84 46.28 31.29
CA THR A 138 6.39 45.46 30.21
C THR A 138 5.29 44.55 29.69
N ILE A 139 5.05 44.61 28.38
CA ILE A 139 4.23 43.64 27.65
C ILE A 139 5.18 42.56 27.13
N THR A 140 4.96 41.33 27.56
CA THR A 140 5.71 40.15 27.10
C THR A 140 4.90 39.36 26.08
N GLU A 141 5.56 38.49 25.33
CA GLU A 141 4.96 37.56 24.39
C GLU A 141 5.36 36.12 24.72
N PRO A 142 4.53 35.12 24.37
CA PRO A 142 4.92 33.71 24.53
C PRO A 142 6.06 33.34 23.57
N GLU A 143 6.74 32.23 23.89
CA GLU A 143 7.68 31.61 22.96
C GLU A 143 6.94 31.19 21.67
N ILE A 144 7.65 31.17 20.55
CA ILE A 144 7.08 30.75 19.26
C ILE A 144 6.54 29.31 19.36
N LEU A 145 5.32 29.08 18.87
CA LEU A 145 4.75 27.74 18.76
C LEU A 145 5.53 26.99 17.67
N GLU A 146 6.33 26.00 18.07
CA GLU A 146 7.14 25.19 17.17
C GLU A 146 6.74 23.72 17.27
N VAL A 147 6.56 23.08 16.12
CA VAL A 147 6.15 21.68 16.01
C VAL A 147 7.22 20.89 15.27
N THR A 148 7.70 19.82 15.91
CA THR A 148 8.56 18.82 15.28
C THR A 148 7.79 17.51 15.12
N ILE A 149 8.07 16.80 14.02
CA ILE A 149 7.27 15.67 13.58
C ILE A 149 8.18 14.47 13.37
N ALA A 150 7.73 13.31 13.81
CA ALA A 150 8.27 12.03 13.43
C ALA A 150 7.14 11.20 12.81
N SER A 151 7.37 10.61 11.64
CA SER A 151 6.43 9.66 11.04
C SER A 151 7.06 8.28 10.93
N THR A 152 6.20 7.26 10.97
CA THR A 152 6.57 5.89 10.60
C THR A 152 5.74 5.45 9.39
N PRO A 153 6.37 4.85 8.36
CA PRO A 153 5.66 4.34 7.19
C PRO A 153 4.83 3.11 7.54
N GLU A 154 3.97 2.69 6.63
CA GLU A 154 3.31 1.38 6.75
C GLU A 154 4.34 0.23 6.75
N ILE A 155 4.01 -0.89 7.38
CA ILE A 155 4.87 -2.09 7.34
C ILE A 155 4.75 -2.79 5.98
N CYS A 156 3.52 -3.12 5.58
CA CYS A 156 3.17 -3.62 4.25
C CYS A 156 2.28 -2.63 3.53
N VAL A 157 2.33 -2.62 2.20
CA VAL A 157 1.39 -1.83 1.40
C VAL A 157 -0.05 -2.15 1.78
N GLY A 158 -0.78 -1.13 2.23
CA GLY A 158 -2.23 -1.22 2.49
C GLY A 158 -2.63 -1.78 3.86
N GLU A 159 -1.70 -1.97 4.79
CA GLU A 159 -2.02 -2.30 6.19
C GLU A 159 -2.57 -1.10 6.97
N GLU A 160 -2.35 0.11 6.48
CA GLU A 160 -2.79 1.36 7.12
C GLU A 160 -2.27 1.52 8.56
N ASP A 161 -1.07 1.02 8.85
CA ASP A 161 -0.48 1.01 10.20
C ASP A 161 0.57 2.10 10.43
N GLY A 162 0.64 3.10 9.54
CA GLY A 162 1.52 4.26 9.67
C GLY A 162 1.18 5.12 10.89
N THR A 163 2.19 5.83 11.41
CA THR A 163 2.01 6.73 12.56
C THR A 163 2.61 8.11 12.35
N ILE A 164 2.06 9.11 13.05
CA ILE A 164 2.61 10.46 13.16
C ILE A 164 2.68 10.82 14.64
N ASP A 165 3.86 11.15 15.13
CA ASP A 165 4.10 11.67 16.48
C ASP A 165 4.58 13.12 16.41
N LEU A 166 3.94 13.97 17.21
CA LEU A 166 4.21 15.39 17.32
C LEU A 166 4.94 15.71 18.62
N THR A 167 5.93 16.58 18.52
CA THR A 167 6.55 17.22 19.68
C THR A 167 6.40 18.73 19.53
N ILE A 168 5.58 19.31 20.41
CA ILE A 168 5.22 20.73 20.40
C ILE A 168 5.97 21.44 21.53
N ILE A 169 6.59 22.58 21.22
CA ILE A 169 7.23 23.49 22.19
C ILE A 169 6.77 24.93 21.95
N GLY A 170 6.92 25.78 22.97
CA GLY A 170 6.48 27.17 22.94
C GLY A 170 4.95 27.35 22.95
N GLY A 171 4.46 28.55 22.61
CA GLY A 171 3.06 28.92 22.78
C GLY A 171 2.57 28.78 24.22
N THR A 172 1.26 28.62 24.40
CA THR A 172 0.60 28.46 25.71
C THR A 172 -0.14 27.13 25.80
N ALA A 173 0.34 26.20 26.62
CA ALA A 173 -0.33 24.92 26.86
C ALA A 173 -1.69 25.08 27.58
N PRO A 174 -2.65 24.14 27.42
CA PRO A 174 -2.58 22.91 26.62
C PRO A 174 -2.71 23.14 25.11
N TYR A 175 -2.28 22.16 24.32
CA TYR A 175 -2.39 22.17 22.86
C TYR A 175 -3.55 21.28 22.41
N SER A 176 -4.17 21.63 21.29
CA SER A 176 -5.17 20.79 20.64
C SER A 176 -4.79 20.58 19.18
N THR A 177 -5.04 19.38 18.66
CA THR A 177 -4.66 19.02 17.29
C THR A 177 -5.84 18.44 16.52
N ARG A 178 -5.80 18.57 15.20
CA ARG A 178 -6.84 18.08 14.30
C ARG A 178 -6.27 17.74 12.92
N LEU A 179 -6.66 16.60 12.35
CA LEU A 179 -6.40 16.31 10.94
C LEU A 179 -7.35 17.11 10.05
N GLU A 180 -6.95 17.41 8.82
CA GLU A 180 -7.85 18.05 7.84
C GLU A 180 -9.17 17.28 7.63
N SER A 181 -9.12 15.95 7.74
CA SER A 181 -10.29 15.07 7.62
C SER A 181 -11.27 15.17 8.79
N GLU A 182 -10.89 15.78 9.90
CA GLU A 182 -11.68 15.88 11.13
C GLU A 182 -12.30 17.27 11.29
N THR A 183 -13.39 17.39 12.06
CA THR A 183 -14.06 18.68 12.31
C THR A 183 -13.63 19.36 13.59
N ASP A 184 -13.39 18.60 14.66
CA ASP A 184 -13.18 19.13 16.02
C ASP A 184 -11.74 18.92 16.49
N PHE A 185 -11.18 19.91 17.18
CA PHE A 185 -9.86 19.82 17.80
C PHE A 185 -9.90 18.89 19.01
N VAL A 186 -8.84 18.10 19.16
CA VAL A 186 -8.67 17.17 20.29
C VAL A 186 -7.51 17.66 21.16
N GLN A 187 -7.82 18.01 22.42
CA GLN A 187 -6.82 18.45 23.39
C GLN A 187 -5.83 17.34 23.73
N ASP A 188 -4.55 17.70 23.84
CA ASP A 188 -3.41 16.86 24.21
C ASP A 188 -3.18 15.63 23.30
N ARG A 189 -3.77 15.61 22.09
CA ARG A 189 -3.48 14.57 21.11
C ARG A 189 -2.19 14.90 20.35
N LEU A 190 -1.15 14.15 20.64
CA LEU A 190 0.17 14.31 20.02
C LEU A 190 0.57 13.12 19.13
N SER A 191 -0.27 12.10 19.03
CA SER A 191 0.00 10.90 18.22
C SER A 191 -1.22 10.53 17.39
N PHE A 192 -0.97 10.15 16.15
CA PHE A 192 -1.94 9.63 15.19
C PHE A 192 -1.47 8.26 14.73
N THR A 193 -2.35 7.28 14.79
CA THR A 193 -2.11 5.89 14.41
C THR A 193 -3.11 5.46 13.35
N ASP A 194 -2.92 4.27 12.81
CA ASP A 194 -3.83 3.65 11.85
C ASP A 194 -3.99 4.52 10.58
N LEU A 195 -2.86 5.02 10.08
CA LEU A 195 -2.79 5.90 8.91
C LEU A 195 -2.31 5.14 7.67
N ALA A 196 -3.10 5.25 6.61
CA ALA A 196 -2.70 4.83 5.27
C ALA A 196 -1.55 5.68 4.71
N ALA A 197 -0.83 5.14 3.74
CA ALA A 197 0.15 5.88 2.97
C ALA A 197 -0.47 7.12 2.29
N GLY A 198 0.16 8.28 2.44
CA GLY A 198 -0.35 9.54 1.87
C GLY A 198 0.12 10.79 2.61
N ASP A 199 -0.35 11.94 2.13
CA ASP A 199 -0.08 13.25 2.72
C ASP A 199 -1.17 13.64 3.72
N TYR A 200 -0.76 14.06 4.91
CA TYR A 200 -1.62 14.51 5.99
C TYR A 200 -1.35 15.96 6.33
N ILE A 201 -2.43 16.73 6.48
CA ILE A 201 -2.39 18.10 6.98
C ILE A 201 -2.91 18.08 8.42
N ILE A 202 -2.08 18.57 9.35
CA ILE A 202 -2.43 18.67 10.76
C ILE A 202 -2.47 20.14 11.16
N PHE A 203 -3.58 20.52 11.78
CA PHE A 203 -3.78 21.80 12.42
C PHE A 203 -3.49 21.65 13.92
N ILE A 204 -2.70 22.56 14.47
CA ILE A 204 -2.34 22.65 15.88
C ILE A 204 -2.82 24.01 16.38
N GLU A 205 -3.42 24.04 17.55
CA GLU A 205 -3.84 25.27 18.24
C GLU A 205 -3.40 25.19 19.70
N ASP A 206 -2.93 26.30 20.26
CA ASP A 206 -2.62 26.43 21.69
C ASP A 206 -3.82 26.96 22.52
N ALA A 207 -3.66 27.13 23.82
CA ALA A 207 -4.73 27.57 24.71
C ALA A 207 -5.12 29.06 24.55
N GLN A 208 -4.33 29.86 23.83
CA GLN A 208 -4.62 31.26 23.50
C GLN A 208 -5.15 31.43 22.07
N GLY A 209 -5.29 30.34 21.31
CA GLY A 209 -5.79 30.35 19.94
C GLY A 209 -4.73 30.63 18.89
N CYS A 210 -3.44 30.46 19.23
CA CYS A 210 -2.34 30.55 18.28
C CYS A 210 -2.28 29.25 17.47
N ASP A 211 -2.30 29.34 16.15
CA ASP A 211 -2.34 28.18 15.26
C ASP A 211 -1.03 27.95 14.49
N GLU A 212 -0.77 26.68 14.20
CA GLU A 212 0.31 26.23 13.31
C GLU A 212 -0.23 25.10 12.42
N THR A 213 0.21 25.06 11.16
CA THR A 213 -0.21 24.02 10.21
C THR A 213 1.00 23.31 9.65
N ILE A 214 0.99 21.98 9.74
CA ILE A 214 2.05 21.12 9.23
C ILE A 214 1.53 20.16 8.17
N ILE A 215 2.42 19.78 7.26
CA ILE A 215 2.18 18.76 6.25
C ILE A 215 3.20 17.65 6.47
N VAL A 216 2.73 16.41 6.55
CA VAL A 216 3.57 15.23 6.75
C VAL A 216 3.14 14.13 5.81
N THR A 217 4.11 13.42 5.24
CA THR A 217 3.87 12.29 4.35
C THR A 217 4.14 10.99 5.10
N ILE A 218 3.21 10.04 4.99
CA ILE A 218 3.40 8.63 5.33
C ILE A 218 3.79 7.90 4.04
N ASP A 219 5.00 7.37 4.00
CA ASP A 219 5.46 6.57 2.86
C ASP A 219 4.74 5.20 2.84
N PRO A 220 4.50 4.64 1.64
CA PRO A 220 3.91 3.31 1.52
C PRO A 220 4.84 2.23 2.10
N GLY A 221 4.22 1.15 2.56
CA GLY A 221 4.95 -0.01 3.08
C GLY A 221 5.65 -0.80 1.99
N VAL A 222 6.25 -1.93 2.39
CA VAL A 222 6.91 -2.83 1.45
C VAL A 222 5.87 -3.59 0.64
N ASP A 223 6.06 -3.63 -0.69
CA ASP A 223 5.21 -4.39 -1.60
C ASP A 223 5.73 -5.81 -1.76
N LEU A 224 5.07 -6.77 -1.10
CA LEU A 224 5.38 -8.20 -1.23
C LEU A 224 4.59 -8.91 -2.32
N SER A 225 3.95 -8.16 -3.23
CA SER A 225 3.19 -8.75 -4.32
C SER A 225 4.09 -9.62 -5.23
N ALA A 226 3.63 -10.84 -5.50
CA ALA A 226 4.35 -11.83 -6.28
C ALA A 226 3.39 -12.70 -7.10
N THR A 227 3.90 -13.29 -8.18
CA THR A 227 3.23 -14.39 -8.87
C THR A 227 3.82 -15.71 -8.38
N VAL A 228 2.95 -16.59 -7.88
CA VAL A 228 3.31 -17.90 -7.33
C VAL A 228 2.54 -18.97 -8.08
N GLU A 229 3.24 -19.80 -8.84
CA GLU A 229 2.61 -20.82 -9.70
C GLU A 229 3.36 -22.15 -9.60
N PRO A 230 2.64 -23.29 -9.55
CA PRO A 230 3.28 -24.59 -9.60
C PRO A 230 3.73 -24.89 -11.03
N VAL A 231 4.94 -25.43 -11.15
CA VAL A 231 5.50 -25.92 -12.40
C VAL A 231 5.70 -27.42 -12.28
N TYR A 232 5.10 -28.15 -13.23
CA TYR A 232 5.21 -29.60 -13.31
C TYR A 232 6.31 -29.99 -14.28
N GLY A 233 7.02 -31.06 -13.93
CA GLY A 233 8.04 -31.68 -14.76
C GLY A 233 8.16 -33.14 -14.40
N CYS A 234 9.24 -33.79 -14.84
CA CYS A 234 9.39 -35.22 -14.65
C CYS A 234 10.84 -35.61 -14.31
N ASN A 235 10.99 -36.67 -13.52
CA ASN A 235 12.25 -37.36 -13.32
C ASN A 235 12.11 -38.79 -13.86
N GLY A 236 12.39 -38.95 -15.15
CA GLY A 236 12.03 -40.17 -15.90
C GLY A 236 10.52 -40.27 -16.06
N ASN A 237 9.92 -41.31 -15.48
CA ASN A 237 8.47 -41.56 -15.53
C ASN A 237 7.69 -41.06 -14.30
N PHE A 238 8.39 -40.55 -13.27
CA PHE A 238 7.75 -40.01 -12.07
C PHE A 238 7.48 -38.51 -12.23
N PRO A 239 6.25 -38.06 -11.92
CA PRO A 239 5.93 -36.65 -11.90
C PRO A 239 6.73 -35.95 -10.79
N SER A 240 7.24 -34.78 -11.11
CA SER A 240 7.92 -33.88 -10.18
C SER A 240 7.28 -32.50 -10.29
N ASN A 241 7.45 -31.69 -9.26
CA ASN A 241 6.97 -30.32 -9.27
C ASN A 241 7.90 -29.39 -8.50
N TYR A 242 7.78 -28.10 -8.79
CA TYR A 242 8.36 -27.05 -7.97
C TYR A 242 7.47 -25.81 -8.06
N VAL A 243 7.62 -24.89 -7.11
CA VAL A 243 6.88 -23.62 -7.14
C VAL A 243 7.78 -22.54 -7.72
N ASN A 244 7.31 -21.87 -8.77
CA ASN A 244 7.96 -20.69 -9.33
C ASN A 244 7.40 -19.44 -8.64
N ILE A 245 8.29 -18.63 -8.06
CA ILE A 245 7.95 -17.41 -7.32
C ILE A 245 8.66 -16.25 -8.02
N VAL A 246 7.90 -15.24 -8.43
CA VAL A 246 8.44 -14.02 -9.05
C VAL A 246 7.88 -12.81 -8.31
N LEU A 247 8.74 -12.05 -7.65
CA LEU A 247 8.38 -10.80 -6.98
C LEU A 247 8.09 -9.73 -8.03
N ASN A 248 7.03 -8.93 -7.82
CA ASN A 248 6.72 -7.79 -8.68
C ASN A 248 7.75 -6.67 -8.51
N ASP A 249 8.26 -6.49 -7.28
CA ASP A 249 9.42 -5.65 -7.00
C ASP A 249 10.67 -6.52 -6.80
N PRO A 250 11.62 -6.55 -7.76
CA PRO A 250 12.86 -7.31 -7.61
C PRO A 250 13.88 -6.64 -6.66
N SER A 251 13.68 -5.38 -6.25
CA SER A 251 14.64 -4.66 -5.42
C SER A 251 14.72 -5.20 -3.99
N ILE A 252 13.64 -5.82 -3.51
CA ILE A 252 13.50 -6.39 -2.16
C ILE A 252 13.99 -7.83 -2.05
N GLU A 253 14.44 -8.46 -3.15
CA GLU A 253 14.78 -9.89 -3.21
C GLU A 253 15.82 -10.31 -2.15
N ASN A 254 16.76 -9.42 -1.79
CA ASN A 254 17.78 -9.70 -0.79
C ASN A 254 17.33 -9.53 0.66
N ASP A 255 16.17 -8.89 0.86
CA ASP A 255 15.63 -8.53 2.18
C ASP A 255 14.41 -9.38 2.57
N VAL A 256 14.07 -10.39 1.75
CA VAL A 256 12.94 -11.30 1.98
C VAL A 256 13.38 -12.73 2.31
N LEU A 257 12.54 -13.39 3.10
CA LEU A 257 12.55 -14.82 3.38
C LEU A 257 11.32 -15.47 2.76
N PHE A 258 11.45 -16.74 2.39
CA PHE A 258 10.39 -17.56 1.82
C PHE A 258 10.12 -18.77 2.72
N GLY A 259 8.85 -19.06 2.99
CA GLY A 259 8.40 -20.22 3.75
C GLY A 259 7.44 -21.07 2.93
N LEU A 260 7.42 -22.38 3.19
CA LEU A 260 6.40 -23.30 2.69
C LEU A 260 5.61 -23.82 3.89
N ASP A 261 4.30 -23.60 3.87
CA ASP A 261 3.34 -23.99 4.93
C ASP A 261 3.72 -23.51 6.33
N THR A 262 4.49 -22.43 6.43
CA THR A 262 4.92 -21.83 7.69
C THR A 262 5.00 -20.32 7.57
N VAL A 263 4.75 -19.64 8.68
CA VAL A 263 4.96 -18.19 8.86
C VAL A 263 6.02 -17.91 9.94
N ASP A 264 6.64 -18.94 10.52
CA ASP A 264 7.70 -18.78 11.51
C ASP A 264 9.01 -18.43 10.79
N PRO A 265 9.59 -17.23 11.03
CA PRO A 265 10.84 -16.81 10.37
C PRO A 265 12.02 -17.77 10.59
N LEU A 266 12.00 -18.58 11.65
CA LEU A 266 13.04 -19.58 11.93
C LEU A 266 12.97 -20.80 11.00
N GLU A 267 11.83 -21.04 10.37
CA GLU A 267 11.58 -22.14 9.42
C GLU A 267 11.64 -21.68 7.96
N MET A 268 11.81 -20.37 7.72
CA MET A 268 11.91 -19.78 6.38
C MET A 268 13.35 -19.78 5.84
N GLN A 269 13.50 -19.62 4.53
CA GLN A 269 14.77 -19.65 3.81
C GLN A 269 14.92 -18.49 2.82
N LEU A 270 16.16 -18.07 2.56
CA LEU A 270 16.47 -17.01 1.57
C LEU A 270 16.30 -17.47 0.12
N ASN A 271 16.47 -18.76 -0.16
CA ASN A 271 16.38 -19.30 -1.51
C ASN A 271 14.97 -19.86 -1.76
N PRO A 272 14.17 -19.31 -2.70
CA PRO A 272 12.79 -19.72 -2.96
C PRO A 272 12.69 -21.03 -3.76
N MET A 273 13.41 -22.06 -3.34
CA MET A 273 13.53 -23.34 -4.05
C MET A 273 12.74 -24.43 -3.32
N PHE A 274 11.44 -24.50 -3.59
CA PHE A 274 10.54 -25.55 -3.09
C PHE A 274 10.25 -26.56 -4.19
N ARG A 275 10.57 -27.84 -3.96
CA ARG A 275 10.48 -28.93 -4.97
C ARG A 275 9.88 -30.18 -4.36
N GLU A 276 9.34 -31.04 -5.21
CA GLU A 276 8.76 -32.33 -4.84
C GLU A 276 7.65 -32.17 -3.78
N LEU A 277 6.79 -31.16 -3.94
CA LEU A 277 5.68 -30.94 -3.01
C LEU A 277 4.66 -32.06 -3.16
N THR A 278 4.05 -32.45 -2.04
CA THR A 278 2.97 -33.42 -2.04
C THR A 278 1.71 -32.86 -2.70
N PRO A 279 0.84 -33.70 -3.28
CA PRO A 279 -0.45 -33.22 -3.77
C PRO A 279 -1.32 -32.66 -2.64
N GLY A 280 -2.02 -31.57 -2.93
CA GLY A 280 -2.88 -30.87 -1.97
C GLY A 280 -2.68 -29.36 -1.95
N SER A 281 -3.37 -28.71 -1.02
CA SER A 281 -3.23 -27.27 -0.77
C SER A 281 -2.00 -26.99 0.07
N HIS A 282 -1.19 -26.06 -0.40
CA HIS A 282 -0.02 -25.52 0.27
C HIS A 282 -0.09 -23.98 0.23
N TYR A 283 0.71 -23.31 1.04
CA TYR A 283 0.90 -21.86 0.89
C TYR A 283 2.38 -21.47 0.98
N ILE A 284 2.76 -20.48 0.17
CA ILE A 284 4.05 -19.83 0.21
C ILE A 284 3.93 -18.56 1.03
N SER A 285 4.76 -18.43 2.06
CA SER A 285 4.91 -17.20 2.82
C SER A 285 6.10 -16.41 2.30
N ILE A 286 5.93 -15.11 2.10
CA ILE A 286 7.01 -14.16 1.80
C ILE A 286 7.06 -13.17 2.95
N SER A 287 8.22 -13.01 3.58
CA SER A 287 8.40 -12.10 4.73
C SER A 287 9.59 -11.20 4.52
N HIS A 288 9.42 -9.90 4.75
CA HIS A 288 10.48 -8.90 4.66
C HIS A 288 11.10 -8.60 6.04
N ALA A 289 12.35 -8.15 6.06
CA ALA A 289 13.08 -7.82 7.28
C ALA A 289 12.46 -6.71 8.15
N ASN A 290 11.58 -5.87 7.58
CA ASN A 290 10.84 -4.84 8.32
C ASN A 290 9.62 -5.40 9.10
N GLY A 291 9.30 -6.69 8.94
CA GLY A 291 8.15 -7.34 9.57
C GLY A 291 6.97 -7.61 8.64
N CYS A 292 6.99 -7.11 7.40
CA CYS A 292 5.92 -7.38 6.44
C CYS A 292 5.84 -8.87 6.08
N LEU A 293 4.63 -9.43 6.01
CA LEU A 293 4.37 -10.84 5.72
C LEU A 293 3.17 -10.98 4.80
N THR A 294 3.28 -11.78 3.74
CA THR A 294 2.17 -12.11 2.85
C THR A 294 2.20 -13.61 2.51
N THR A 295 1.02 -14.19 2.30
CA THR A 295 0.86 -15.62 1.97
C THR A 295 0.16 -15.80 0.62
N TYR A 296 0.63 -16.78 -0.16
CA TYR A 296 0.09 -17.18 -1.46
C TYR A 296 -0.32 -18.64 -1.43
N GLU A 297 -1.59 -18.92 -1.64
CA GLU A 297 -2.09 -20.29 -1.78
C GLU A 297 -1.62 -20.91 -3.11
N VAL A 298 -1.19 -22.17 -3.05
CA VAL A 298 -0.81 -22.97 -4.21
C VAL A 298 -1.40 -24.37 -4.09
N GLU A 299 -2.09 -24.83 -5.13
CA GLU A 299 -2.66 -26.18 -5.19
C GLU A 299 -1.79 -27.06 -6.07
N ILE A 300 -1.29 -28.16 -5.49
CA ILE A 300 -0.49 -29.16 -6.20
C ILE A 300 -1.41 -30.31 -6.60
N GLU A 301 -1.55 -30.52 -7.91
CA GLU A 301 -2.37 -31.60 -8.46
C GLU A 301 -1.70 -32.96 -8.24
N ALA A 302 -2.53 -33.99 -8.04
CA ALA A 302 -2.06 -35.37 -7.95
C ALA A 302 -1.85 -35.94 -9.35
N PHE A 303 -0.67 -36.52 -9.59
CA PHE A 303 -0.35 -37.21 -10.83
C PHE A 303 0.01 -38.67 -10.56
N GLU A 304 -0.60 -39.58 -11.32
CA GLU A 304 -0.17 -40.97 -11.38
C GLU A 304 1.08 -41.07 -12.28
N PRO A 305 2.07 -41.92 -11.97
CA PRO A 305 3.24 -42.11 -12.82
C PRO A 305 2.87 -42.56 -14.24
N LEU A 306 3.67 -42.15 -15.23
CA LEU A 306 3.45 -42.55 -16.61
C LEU A 306 3.84 -44.02 -16.82
N GLU A 307 2.86 -44.84 -17.17
CA GLU A 307 3.03 -46.25 -17.48
C GLU A 307 2.54 -46.56 -18.89
N ILE A 308 3.27 -47.42 -19.59
CA ILE A 308 2.91 -47.96 -20.89
C ILE A 308 2.93 -49.47 -20.85
N SER A 309 1.94 -50.08 -21.50
CA SER A 309 1.91 -51.49 -21.83
C SER A 309 1.72 -51.66 -23.33
N VAL A 310 2.32 -52.70 -23.88
CA VAL A 310 2.25 -53.01 -25.31
C VAL A 310 1.79 -54.46 -25.48
N GLU A 311 0.94 -54.68 -26.47
CA GLU A 311 0.46 -56.01 -26.84
C GLU A 311 0.41 -56.17 -28.36
N GLU A 312 0.48 -57.42 -28.81
CA GLU A 312 0.18 -57.77 -30.19
C GLU A 312 -1.33 -57.86 -30.35
N SER A 313 -1.93 -56.80 -30.89
CA SER A 313 -3.38 -56.69 -31.06
C SER A 313 -3.89 -57.42 -32.31
N ASN A 314 -3.02 -57.58 -33.30
CA ASN A 314 -3.29 -58.27 -34.56
C ASN A 314 -1.95 -58.73 -35.19
N ILE A 315 -2.03 -59.52 -36.26
CA ILE A 315 -0.85 -59.94 -37.03
C ILE A 315 0.02 -58.72 -37.40
N ASN A 316 1.30 -58.76 -37.04
CA ASN A 316 2.29 -57.70 -37.30
C ASN A 316 1.90 -56.31 -36.74
N GLN A 317 1.06 -56.25 -35.72
CA GLN A 317 0.54 -55.00 -35.16
C GLN A 317 0.81 -54.91 -33.65
N ILE A 318 1.44 -53.83 -33.22
CA ILE A 318 1.61 -53.46 -31.81
C ILE A 318 0.57 -52.41 -31.46
N THR A 319 -0.16 -52.60 -30.37
CA THR A 319 -0.97 -51.53 -29.76
C THR A 319 -0.37 -51.16 -28.40
N ALA A 320 -0.15 -49.87 -28.19
CA ALA A 320 0.26 -49.29 -26.92
C ALA A 320 -0.96 -48.78 -26.13
N THR A 321 -1.02 -49.15 -24.86
CA THR A 321 -1.97 -48.64 -23.88
C THR A 321 -1.22 -47.89 -22.79
N VAL A 322 -1.63 -46.65 -22.54
CA VAL A 322 -0.98 -45.73 -21.59
C VAL A 322 -1.91 -45.48 -20.41
N THR A 323 -1.35 -45.45 -19.21
CA THR A 323 -2.03 -45.07 -17.96
C THR A 323 -1.16 -44.11 -17.16
N GLY A 324 -1.79 -43.17 -16.46
CA GLY A 324 -1.06 -42.12 -15.73
C GLY A 324 -0.35 -41.12 -16.65
N GLY A 325 0.48 -40.26 -16.07
CA GLY A 325 1.03 -39.08 -16.75
C GLY A 325 -0.03 -38.04 -17.10
N ARG A 326 0.40 -36.94 -17.73
CA ARG A 326 -0.48 -35.89 -18.23
C ARG A 326 -0.88 -36.18 -19.68
N GLU A 327 -2.16 -36.00 -20.01
CA GLU A 327 -2.66 -36.25 -21.37
C GLU A 327 -1.90 -35.43 -22.44
N ASN A 328 -2.13 -35.74 -23.74
CA ASN A 328 -1.36 -35.26 -24.90
C ASN A 328 -0.03 -36.02 -25.11
N TYR A 329 -0.16 -37.35 -25.18
CA TYR A 329 0.96 -38.28 -25.36
C TYR A 329 1.54 -38.25 -26.78
N THR A 330 2.86 -38.36 -26.85
CA THR A 330 3.62 -38.59 -28.09
C THR A 330 4.31 -39.95 -28.01
N PHE A 331 4.09 -40.80 -29.01
CA PHE A 331 4.65 -42.14 -29.09
C PHE A 331 5.86 -42.19 -30.01
N TYR A 332 6.81 -43.05 -29.65
CA TYR A 332 8.00 -43.36 -30.43
C TYR A 332 8.14 -44.87 -30.57
N LEU A 333 8.48 -45.33 -31.77
CA LEU A 333 8.85 -46.72 -32.05
C LEU A 333 10.35 -46.77 -32.35
N GLY A 334 11.15 -47.21 -31.37
CA GLY A 334 12.59 -46.94 -31.37
C GLY A 334 12.86 -45.44 -31.41
N ASP A 335 13.66 -44.98 -32.38
CA ASP A 335 13.98 -43.55 -32.56
C ASP A 335 12.96 -42.78 -33.44
N ARG A 336 11.90 -43.44 -33.92
CA ARG A 336 10.93 -42.83 -34.83
C ARG A 336 9.75 -42.22 -34.08
N ASP A 337 9.53 -40.93 -34.27
CA ASP A 337 8.34 -40.21 -33.81
C ASP A 337 7.09 -40.68 -34.58
N MET A 338 6.08 -41.13 -33.85
CA MET A 338 4.79 -41.59 -34.35
C MET A 338 3.64 -40.63 -34.00
N GLY A 339 3.92 -39.51 -33.35
CA GLY A 339 2.91 -38.53 -32.91
C GLY A 339 1.93 -39.15 -31.91
N SER A 340 0.64 -38.93 -32.11
CA SER A 340 -0.42 -39.48 -31.25
C SER A 340 -0.85 -40.90 -31.61
N GLU A 341 -0.23 -41.51 -32.63
CA GLU A 341 -0.59 -42.87 -33.06
C GLU A 341 -0.06 -43.89 -32.06
N ASN A 342 -0.97 -44.67 -31.47
CA ASN A 342 -0.64 -45.71 -30.50
C ASN A 342 -0.69 -47.13 -31.10
N VAL A 343 -0.92 -47.24 -32.41
CA VAL A 343 -0.95 -48.50 -33.16
C VAL A 343 0.16 -48.49 -34.20
N PHE A 344 1.01 -49.50 -34.18
CA PHE A 344 2.19 -49.60 -35.03
C PHE A 344 2.19 -50.88 -35.85
N TYR A 345 2.56 -50.77 -37.12
CA TYR A 345 2.73 -51.92 -38.01
C TYR A 345 4.21 -52.26 -38.17
N ILE A 346 4.56 -53.53 -38.01
CA ILE A 346 5.93 -54.02 -38.08
C ILE A 346 6.19 -54.73 -39.42
N THR A 347 7.45 -54.76 -39.85
CA THR A 347 7.87 -55.32 -41.15
C THR A 347 8.99 -56.37 -41.03
N GLU A 348 9.45 -56.64 -39.81
CA GLU A 348 10.51 -57.61 -39.53
C GLU A 348 10.33 -58.25 -38.16
N THR A 349 10.89 -59.46 -37.98
CA THR A 349 10.89 -60.11 -36.67
C THR A 349 11.93 -59.42 -35.79
N ASN A 350 11.50 -58.73 -34.74
CA ASN A 350 12.40 -58.02 -33.84
C ASN A 350 11.76 -57.81 -32.46
N THR A 351 12.59 -57.34 -31.52
CA THR A 351 12.09 -56.69 -30.30
C THR A 351 11.91 -55.21 -30.58
N TYR A 352 10.70 -54.71 -30.39
CA TYR A 352 10.33 -53.33 -30.59
C TYR A 352 10.21 -52.63 -29.24
N ASP A 353 10.93 -51.52 -29.10
CA ASP A 353 10.79 -50.60 -27.96
C ASP A 353 9.81 -49.50 -28.34
N VAL A 354 8.74 -49.37 -27.54
CA VAL A 354 7.76 -48.30 -27.66
C VAL A 354 7.93 -47.36 -26.48
N THR A 355 8.25 -46.11 -26.76
CA THR A 355 8.37 -45.05 -25.76
C THR A 355 7.17 -44.11 -25.88
N VAL A 356 6.58 -43.75 -24.75
CA VAL A 356 5.58 -42.67 -24.67
C VAL A 356 6.17 -41.50 -23.89
N VAL A 357 5.92 -40.29 -24.38
CA VAL A 357 6.25 -39.03 -23.73
C VAL A 357 4.96 -38.24 -23.48
N ASP A 358 4.77 -37.73 -22.26
CA ASP A 358 3.59 -36.95 -21.87
C ASP A 358 3.76 -35.42 -22.09
N GLU A 359 2.74 -34.60 -21.82
CA GLU A 359 2.80 -33.14 -22.00
C GLU A 359 3.89 -32.44 -21.15
N ASN A 360 4.18 -32.99 -19.96
CA ASN A 360 5.21 -32.45 -19.06
C ASN A 360 6.62 -33.02 -19.37
N GLY A 361 6.73 -33.90 -20.37
CA GLY A 361 7.97 -34.55 -20.79
C GLY A 361 8.34 -35.79 -19.99
N CYS A 362 7.42 -36.40 -19.24
CA CYS A 362 7.65 -37.71 -18.61
C CYS A 362 7.79 -38.76 -19.70
N GLU A 363 8.77 -39.66 -19.59
CA GLU A 363 8.99 -40.72 -20.56
C GLU A 363 8.86 -42.11 -19.92
N SER A 364 8.24 -43.05 -20.64
CA SER A 364 8.10 -44.44 -20.21
C SER A 364 8.24 -45.35 -21.42
N THR A 365 8.91 -46.50 -21.27
CA THR A 365 9.21 -47.42 -22.39
C THR A 365 8.81 -48.84 -22.05
N ALA A 366 8.18 -49.52 -23.01
CA ALA A 366 7.91 -50.95 -22.95
C ALA A 366 8.40 -51.65 -24.23
N SER A 367 8.86 -52.89 -24.07
CA SER A 367 9.41 -53.70 -25.15
C SER A 367 8.53 -54.91 -25.43
N ILE A 368 8.33 -55.24 -26.69
CA ILE A 368 7.63 -56.47 -27.11
C ILE A 368 8.40 -57.16 -28.23
N PHE A 369 8.52 -58.48 -28.15
CA PHE A 369 9.04 -59.29 -29.25
C PHE A 369 7.87 -59.77 -30.11
N ILE A 370 7.93 -59.49 -31.41
CA ILE A 370 6.94 -59.96 -32.37
C ILE A 370 7.64 -60.73 -33.49
N GLU A 371 7.10 -61.89 -33.84
CA GLU A 371 7.46 -62.64 -35.04
C GLU A 371 6.70 -62.08 -36.22
N PHE A 372 7.42 -61.52 -37.20
CA PHE A 372 6.81 -61.00 -38.42
C PHE A 372 6.33 -62.14 -39.30
N ILE A 373 5.03 -62.16 -39.55
CA ILE A 373 4.38 -63.13 -40.43
C ILE A 373 4.26 -62.50 -41.82
N ASP A 374 5.05 -63.00 -42.79
CA ASP A 374 4.99 -62.54 -44.17
C ASP A 374 3.79 -63.13 -44.93
N ILE A 375 3.47 -62.55 -46.08
CA ILE A 375 2.47 -63.06 -47.02
C ILE A 375 2.84 -64.49 -47.47
N GLU A 376 1.90 -65.42 -47.38
CA GLU A 376 2.06 -66.78 -47.87
C GLU A 376 1.31 -66.94 -49.19
N ILE A 377 1.99 -67.38 -50.24
CA ILE A 377 1.40 -67.50 -51.58
C ILE A 377 1.19 -68.99 -51.90
N PRO A 378 -0.06 -69.48 -51.97
CA PRO A 378 -0.34 -70.86 -52.33
C PRO A 378 0.22 -71.19 -53.71
N ASN A 379 0.88 -72.34 -53.84
CA ASN A 379 1.45 -72.81 -55.10
C ASN A 379 0.45 -73.61 -55.95
N PHE A 380 -0.71 -73.98 -55.42
CA PHE A 380 -1.79 -74.61 -56.17
C PHE A 380 -3.15 -74.40 -55.54
N PHE A 381 -4.21 -74.61 -56.32
CA PHE A 381 -5.58 -74.74 -55.82
C PHE A 381 -6.41 -75.71 -56.66
N THR A 382 -7.51 -76.22 -56.10
CA THR A 382 -8.39 -77.26 -56.67
C THR A 382 -9.86 -76.82 -56.62
N PRO A 383 -10.37 -76.03 -57.59
CA PRO A 383 -11.75 -75.56 -57.61
C PRO A 383 -12.72 -76.69 -58.01
N ASN A 384 -13.03 -77.59 -57.08
CA ASN A 384 -13.89 -78.77 -57.27
C ASN A 384 -15.21 -78.69 -56.46
N GLY A 385 -15.38 -77.66 -55.63
CA GLY A 385 -16.55 -77.40 -54.81
C GLY A 385 -16.66 -78.26 -53.55
N ASP A 386 -15.56 -78.86 -53.08
CA ASP A 386 -15.52 -79.64 -51.84
C ASP A 386 -15.32 -78.78 -50.58
N GLY A 387 -15.11 -77.47 -50.77
CA GLY A 387 -14.89 -76.47 -49.73
C GLY A 387 -13.43 -76.32 -49.31
N GLU A 388 -12.53 -77.15 -49.81
CA GLU A 388 -11.10 -77.15 -49.48
C GLU A 388 -10.28 -76.69 -50.69
N ASN A 389 -9.52 -75.60 -50.54
CA ASN A 389 -8.63 -75.10 -51.59
C ASN A 389 -9.35 -74.79 -52.92
N ASP A 390 -10.64 -74.44 -52.86
CA ASP A 390 -11.46 -74.08 -54.01
C ASP A 390 -11.16 -72.69 -54.58
N ILE A 391 -10.54 -71.85 -53.76
CA ILE A 391 -10.24 -70.45 -54.06
C ILE A 391 -8.73 -70.23 -53.91
N TRP A 392 -8.11 -69.64 -54.92
CA TRP A 392 -6.73 -69.19 -54.83
C TRP A 392 -6.66 -67.74 -54.35
N MET A 393 -5.99 -67.54 -53.22
CA MET A 393 -5.70 -66.23 -52.66
C MET A 393 -4.43 -66.33 -51.81
N PRO A 394 -3.53 -65.33 -51.83
CA PRO A 394 -2.46 -65.28 -50.84
C PRO A 394 -3.04 -65.18 -49.42
N LEU A 395 -2.38 -65.79 -48.45
CA LEU A 395 -2.74 -65.76 -47.03
C LEU A 395 -1.95 -64.66 -46.31
N ASN A 396 -2.42 -64.25 -45.12
CA ASN A 396 -1.85 -63.16 -44.32
C ASN A 396 -1.86 -61.81 -45.08
N ILE A 397 -2.88 -61.57 -45.91
CA ILE A 397 -2.99 -60.35 -46.72
C ILE A 397 -3.70 -59.20 -46.01
N GLU A 398 -4.35 -59.47 -44.88
CA GLU A 398 -5.10 -58.51 -44.07
C GLU A 398 -4.26 -57.34 -43.52
N ILE A 399 -2.93 -57.51 -43.49
CA ILE A 399 -1.96 -56.47 -43.09
C ILE A 399 -1.54 -55.54 -44.24
N TYR A 400 -1.94 -55.84 -45.47
CA TYR A 400 -1.60 -55.06 -46.67
C TYR A 400 -2.87 -54.43 -47.25
N PRO A 401 -3.34 -53.30 -46.70
CA PRO A 401 -4.62 -52.69 -47.08
C PRO A 401 -4.64 -52.13 -48.51
N GLU A 402 -3.48 -52.00 -49.17
CA GLU A 402 -3.37 -51.55 -50.56
C GLU A 402 -2.94 -52.67 -51.52
N ILE A 403 -3.03 -53.93 -51.08
CA ILE A 403 -2.62 -55.07 -51.88
C ILE A 403 -3.44 -55.16 -53.18
N PHE A 404 -2.71 -55.37 -54.27
CA PHE A 404 -3.28 -55.55 -55.59
C PHE A 404 -2.75 -56.82 -56.23
N VAL A 405 -3.65 -57.75 -56.53
CA VAL A 405 -3.29 -59.05 -57.11
C VAL A 405 -3.84 -59.14 -58.53
N SER A 406 -3.00 -59.57 -59.46
CA SER A 406 -3.36 -59.84 -60.85
C SER A 406 -2.93 -61.22 -61.27
N ILE A 407 -3.85 -62.00 -61.84
CA ILE A 407 -3.64 -63.36 -62.31
C ILE A 407 -3.69 -63.37 -63.83
N TYR A 408 -2.75 -64.08 -64.45
CA TYR A 408 -2.55 -64.16 -65.89
C TYR A 408 -2.54 -65.62 -66.37
N ASP A 409 -3.07 -65.85 -67.56
CA ASP A 409 -2.86 -67.10 -68.28
C ASP A 409 -1.47 -67.17 -68.96
N ARG A 410 -1.16 -68.32 -69.55
CA ARG A 410 0.09 -68.58 -70.29
C ARG A 410 0.37 -67.68 -71.49
N TYR A 411 -0.63 -66.89 -71.91
CA TYR A 411 -0.51 -65.96 -73.03
C TYR A 411 -0.36 -64.51 -72.56
N GLY A 412 -0.28 -64.28 -71.23
CA GLY A 412 -0.13 -62.96 -70.62
C GLY A 412 -1.43 -62.17 -70.53
N ARG A 413 -2.58 -62.81 -70.73
CA ARG A 413 -3.89 -62.17 -70.55
C ARG A 413 -4.27 -62.24 -69.07
N THR A 414 -4.67 -61.09 -68.51
CA THR A 414 -5.25 -61.01 -67.19
C THR A 414 -6.58 -61.76 -67.16
N VAL A 415 -6.66 -62.79 -66.31
CA VAL A 415 -7.87 -63.60 -66.11
C VAL A 415 -8.62 -63.23 -64.84
N TYR A 416 -7.94 -62.67 -63.84
CA TYR A 416 -8.58 -62.21 -62.62
C TYR A 416 -7.74 -61.11 -61.97
N THR A 417 -8.39 -60.18 -61.30
CA THR A 417 -7.75 -59.17 -60.46
C THR A 417 -8.61 -58.93 -59.26
N PHE A 418 -7.99 -58.81 -58.09
CA PHE A 418 -8.68 -58.43 -56.88
C PHE A 418 -7.82 -57.46 -56.06
N LYS A 419 -8.52 -56.65 -55.27
CA LYS A 419 -7.91 -55.72 -54.32
C LYS A 419 -8.29 -56.11 -52.91
N ASP A 420 -7.47 -55.71 -51.96
CA ASP A 420 -7.78 -55.81 -50.54
C ASP A 420 -8.16 -57.27 -50.16
N ASN A 421 -9.12 -57.43 -49.26
CA ASN A 421 -9.64 -58.73 -48.81
C ASN A 421 -10.87 -59.20 -49.63
N GLU A 422 -10.87 -58.93 -50.94
CA GLU A 422 -11.89 -59.45 -51.87
C GLU A 422 -11.82 -60.99 -51.97
N ASP A 423 -12.94 -61.63 -52.30
CA ASP A 423 -13.01 -63.08 -52.49
C ASP A 423 -12.01 -63.50 -53.58
N GLY A 424 -11.04 -64.36 -53.24
CA GLY A 424 -10.00 -64.79 -54.17
C GLY A 424 -10.53 -65.48 -55.45
N TRP A 425 -9.62 -66.06 -56.23
CA TRP A 425 -9.98 -66.59 -57.55
C TRP A 425 -10.47 -68.04 -57.52
N ASP A 426 -11.66 -68.29 -58.07
CA ASP A 426 -12.32 -69.60 -58.18
C ASP A 426 -11.93 -70.40 -59.45
N GLY A 427 -11.00 -69.89 -60.26
CA GLY A 427 -10.58 -70.54 -61.50
C GLY A 427 -11.48 -70.29 -62.71
N PHE A 428 -12.46 -69.38 -62.62
CA PHE A 428 -13.30 -68.99 -63.75
C PHE A 428 -12.78 -67.73 -64.44
N TYR A 429 -13.02 -67.63 -65.75
CA TYR A 429 -12.86 -66.42 -66.53
C TYR A 429 -14.09 -66.22 -67.39
N GLN A 430 -14.80 -65.09 -67.21
CA GLN A 430 -16.04 -64.79 -67.95
C GLN A 430 -17.07 -65.93 -67.90
N ASN A 431 -17.32 -66.48 -66.70
CA ASN A 431 -18.19 -67.65 -66.45
C ASN A 431 -17.77 -68.94 -67.16
N THR A 432 -16.52 -69.01 -67.64
CA THR A 432 -15.95 -70.22 -68.25
C THR A 432 -14.86 -70.77 -67.35
N GLU A 433 -14.94 -72.07 -67.10
CA GLU A 433 -13.92 -72.86 -66.43
C GLU A 433 -12.59 -72.81 -67.17
N LEU A 434 -11.53 -72.38 -66.49
CA LEU A 434 -10.20 -72.44 -67.06
C LEU A 434 -9.56 -73.83 -66.85
N PRO A 435 -8.77 -74.32 -67.83
CA PRO A 435 -8.20 -75.66 -67.79
C PRO A 435 -7.09 -75.80 -66.74
N THR A 436 -6.81 -77.05 -66.34
CA THR A 436 -5.62 -77.38 -65.55
C THR A 436 -4.36 -76.85 -66.22
N GLY A 437 -3.52 -76.17 -65.44
CA GLY A 437 -2.27 -75.61 -65.93
C GLY A 437 -1.68 -74.59 -64.97
N ASP A 438 -0.53 -74.07 -65.35
CA ASP A 438 0.13 -73.00 -64.61
C ASP A 438 -0.47 -71.64 -64.99
N TYR A 439 -0.70 -70.85 -63.96
CA TYR A 439 -1.13 -69.45 -64.02
C TYR A 439 -0.09 -68.59 -63.33
N TRP A 440 0.06 -67.37 -63.79
CA TRP A 440 1.04 -66.43 -63.24
C TRP A 440 0.35 -65.38 -62.41
N TYR A 441 0.97 -64.95 -61.31
CA TYR A 441 0.49 -63.83 -60.53
C TYR A 441 1.50 -62.68 -60.55
N ILE A 442 0.98 -61.48 -60.40
CA ILE A 442 1.70 -60.31 -59.94
C ILE A 442 0.96 -59.81 -58.70
N ILE A 443 1.63 -59.79 -57.56
CA ILE A 443 1.12 -59.23 -56.31
C ILE A 443 1.92 -57.96 -56.04
N LYS A 444 1.23 -56.84 -55.89
CA LYS A 444 1.83 -55.57 -55.47
C LYS A 444 1.26 -55.22 -54.11
N LEU A 445 2.10 -55.10 -53.09
CA LEU A 445 1.64 -54.77 -51.74
C LEU A 445 1.21 -53.30 -51.63
N ASN A 446 1.84 -52.42 -52.42
CA ASN A 446 1.58 -50.98 -52.57
C ASN A 446 1.50 -50.14 -51.28
N GLY A 447 1.77 -50.70 -50.10
CA GLY A 447 1.74 -49.93 -48.86
C GLY A 447 2.87 -48.90 -48.79
N GLU A 448 2.67 -47.82 -48.04
CA GLU A 448 3.71 -46.79 -47.83
C GLU A 448 5.00 -47.37 -47.21
N ALA A 449 4.87 -48.39 -46.37
CA ALA A 449 6.00 -49.07 -45.71
C ALA A 449 6.51 -50.31 -46.46
N ASP A 450 5.72 -50.91 -47.35
CA ASP A 450 6.10 -52.11 -48.10
C ASP A 450 5.61 -52.03 -49.56
N THR A 451 6.57 -51.80 -50.45
CA THR A 451 6.35 -51.62 -51.89
C THR A 451 6.75 -52.85 -52.71
N ARG A 452 6.96 -54.00 -52.06
CA ARG A 452 7.39 -55.22 -52.76
C ARG A 452 6.37 -55.61 -53.84
N GLU A 453 6.92 -56.02 -54.98
CA GLU A 453 6.20 -56.64 -56.08
C GLU A 453 6.69 -58.07 -56.24
N MET A 454 5.78 -59.03 -56.14
CA MET A 454 6.06 -60.46 -56.21
C MET A 454 5.47 -61.02 -57.49
N VAL A 455 6.29 -61.74 -58.23
CA VAL A 455 5.90 -62.40 -59.47
C VAL A 455 6.21 -63.88 -59.34
N GLY A 456 5.23 -64.71 -59.65
CA GLY A 456 5.38 -66.15 -59.59
C GLY A 456 4.30 -66.86 -60.37
N ASN A 457 4.19 -68.17 -60.13
CA ASN A 457 3.16 -68.99 -60.71
C ASN A 457 2.57 -69.94 -59.67
N PHE A 458 1.36 -70.41 -59.96
CA PHE A 458 0.66 -71.45 -59.22
C PHE A 458 -0.05 -72.36 -60.20
N THR A 459 -0.36 -73.57 -59.77
CA THR A 459 -1.02 -74.57 -60.62
C THR A 459 -2.49 -74.70 -60.24
N LEU A 460 -3.37 -74.53 -61.21
CA LEU A 460 -4.79 -74.88 -61.07
C LEU A 460 -4.93 -76.37 -61.40
N TYR A 461 -5.43 -77.17 -60.46
CA TYR A 461 -5.74 -78.60 -60.65
C TYR A 461 -7.24 -78.84 -60.73
N ARG A 462 -7.70 -79.61 -61.72
CA ARG A 462 -9.11 -79.98 -61.92
C ARG A 462 -9.24 -81.45 -62.25
#